data_AF-A0A1Y3NR26-F1
#
_entry.id   AF-A0A1Y3NR26-F1
#
_cell.length_a   1.000
_cell.length_b   1.000
_cell.length_c   1.000
_cell.angle_alpha   90.00
_cell.angle_beta   90.00
_cell.angle_gamma   90.00
#
_symmetry.space_group_name_H-M   'P 1'
#
loop_
_entity.id
_entity.type
_entity.pdbx_description
1 polymer ?
#
loop_
_entity_poly.entity_id
_entity_poly.type
_entity_poly.pdbx_seq_one_letter_code
_entity_poly.pdbx_strand_id
1 'polypeptide(L)'
;MMNSVLRSELMDNPQPSQNQLPPINKTNEKRKTANRHSRQLSLTELMISESDRSPCYIQRQRIKSVLNELYKKIIIVGLLPDSLERHFINIFDNEVSVVVKKYLEVKNEYLLVRKTNGEINSLYLNEVIKKYKIAIKNVYRTFLFSPDAYLRLMKYQTDNNIKKTIEVQKFEKAVSEILNFLYDKLDTTYEQDVKKQKEIKEITDIELKKKEKVEKYQSILKNAITERYENITNKTRQMEEYKGIFKKIQYI
;
A
#
# COMPACT_ATOMS: atom_id res chain seq x y z
N MET A 1 44.50 24.32 60.82
CA MET A 1 44.30 22.99 60.22
C MET A 1 43.98 23.23 58.74
N MET A 2 44.95 23.41 57.85
CA MET A 2 45.92 22.49 57.24
C MET A 2 45.34 21.45 56.26
N ASN A 3 45.94 21.49 55.06
CA ASN A 3 46.06 20.52 53.95
C ASN A 3 44.93 20.57 52.90
N SER A 4 45.12 21.08 51.67
CA SER A 4 46.13 20.80 50.62
C SER A 4 46.19 19.30 50.28
N VAL A 5 46.12 18.86 49.02
CA VAL A 5 47.17 18.95 48.02
C VAL A 5 46.58 18.70 46.61
N LEU A 6 46.80 19.65 45.71
CA LEU A 6 47.01 19.43 44.28
C LEU A 6 48.47 18.99 44.06
N ARG A 7 48.72 18.01 43.19
CA ARG A 7 49.98 17.85 42.44
C ARG A 7 49.59 17.77 40.96
N SER A 8 49.98 18.69 40.07
CA SER A 8 51.35 19.02 39.60
C SER A 8 51.92 17.81 38.84
N GLU A 9 52.49 17.89 37.64
CA GLU A 9 52.87 18.91 36.66
C GLU A 9 53.35 18.10 35.43
N LEU A 10 53.37 18.66 34.22
CA LEU A 10 54.59 18.78 33.42
C LEU A 10 54.30 19.40 32.05
N MET A 11 54.98 20.51 31.83
CA MET A 11 55.11 21.30 30.62
C MET A 11 56.02 20.62 29.58
N ASP A 12 56.05 21.26 28.41
CA ASP A 12 57.12 21.29 27.40
C ASP A 12 57.09 20.28 26.24
N ASN A 13 56.51 20.79 25.13
CA ASN A 13 57.05 20.63 23.78
C ASN A 13 58.40 21.37 23.69
N PRO A 14 59.39 20.91 22.88
CA PRO A 14 59.37 21.24 21.45
C PRO A 14 59.96 20.20 20.47
N GLN A 15 59.48 20.33 19.22
CA GLN A 15 59.89 19.83 17.88
C GLN A 15 61.41 19.68 17.58
N PRO A 16 61.87 19.25 16.37
CA PRO A 16 61.17 18.70 15.17
C PRO A 16 61.85 17.44 14.57
N SER A 17 61.21 16.73 13.64
CA SER A 17 61.71 16.53 12.25
C SER A 17 61.09 15.32 11.51
N GLN A 18 60.77 15.60 10.24
CA GLN A 18 60.74 14.71 9.07
C GLN A 18 59.58 13.70 8.87
N ASN A 19 58.69 14.12 7.97
CA ASN A 19 58.16 13.38 6.81
C ASN A 19 58.11 11.85 6.92
N GLN A 20 56.89 11.32 7.08
CA GLN A 20 56.37 10.22 6.26
C GLN A 20 54.86 10.07 6.50
N LEU A 21 54.07 10.20 5.43
CA LEU A 21 52.66 9.84 5.42
C LEU A 21 52.49 8.33 5.71
N PRO A 22 51.60 7.92 6.62
CA PRO A 22 51.03 6.58 6.61
C PRO A 22 49.61 6.59 5.98
N PRO A 23 49.15 5.42 5.52
CA PRO A 23 48.26 5.32 4.37
C PRO A 23 46.78 5.59 4.70
N ILE A 24 46.10 6.24 3.74
CA ILE A 24 44.65 6.21 3.59
C ILE A 24 44.24 4.77 3.34
N ASN A 25 43.73 4.09 4.36
CA ASN A 25 42.61 3.14 4.27
C ASN A 25 42.46 2.38 5.58
N LYS A 26 41.33 2.59 6.27
CA LYS A 26 40.53 1.55 6.95
C LYS A 26 39.36 2.20 7.71
N THR A 27 38.45 2.87 7.00
CA THR A 27 37.18 3.28 7.63
C THR A 27 35.98 3.38 6.68
N ASN A 28 36.10 2.95 5.41
CA ASN A 28 34.98 3.03 4.46
C ASN A 28 34.39 1.68 4.01
N GLU A 29 34.82 0.54 4.57
CA GLU A 29 34.23 -0.77 4.20
C GLU A 29 33.00 -1.18 5.02
N LYS A 30 32.67 -0.50 6.12
CA LYS A 30 31.48 -0.85 6.93
C LYS A 30 30.15 -0.21 6.48
N ARG A 31 30.12 0.47 5.33
CA ARG A 31 28.87 0.98 4.72
C ARG A 31 28.52 0.33 3.38
N LYS A 32 29.28 -0.67 2.92
CA LYS A 32 29.00 -1.41 1.67
C LYS A 32 28.42 -2.81 1.85
N THR A 33 28.12 -3.22 3.09
CA THR A 33 27.42 -4.47 3.41
C THR A 33 25.98 -4.26 3.88
N ALA A 34 25.35 -3.15 3.47
CA ALA A 34 23.89 -3.05 3.46
C ALA A 34 23.35 -3.87 2.27
N ASN A 35 23.41 -5.19 2.46
CA ASN A 35 22.64 -6.26 1.82
C ASN A 35 21.65 -5.79 0.75
N ARG A 36 21.85 -6.03 -0.55
CA ARG A 36 21.76 -7.37 -1.15
C ARG A 36 20.73 -8.28 -0.47
N HIS A 37 19.53 -7.76 -0.25
CA HIS A 37 18.32 -8.56 -0.14
C HIS A 37 17.58 -8.60 -1.48
N SER A 38 18.27 -9.06 -2.53
CA SER A 38 17.60 -9.88 -3.54
C SER A 38 17.32 -11.24 -2.89
N ARG A 39 16.35 -11.28 -1.96
CA ARG A 39 15.83 -12.56 -1.49
C ARG A 39 15.19 -13.21 -2.72
N GLN A 40 15.86 -14.22 -3.26
CA GLN A 40 15.20 -15.24 -4.07
C GLN A 40 13.95 -15.64 -3.27
N LEU A 41 12.79 -15.23 -3.75
CA LEU A 41 11.50 -15.68 -3.24
C LEU A 41 11.49 -17.19 -3.47
N SER A 42 11.88 -17.96 -2.44
CA SER A 42 11.83 -19.41 -2.53
C SER A 42 10.36 -19.81 -2.67
N LEU A 43 10.06 -20.70 -3.61
CA LEU A 43 8.71 -21.18 -3.90
C LEU A 43 7.97 -21.69 -2.64
N THR A 44 8.74 -22.07 -1.62
CA THR A 44 8.31 -22.52 -0.30
C THR A 44 7.68 -21.44 0.59
N GLU A 45 7.98 -20.15 0.41
CA GLU A 45 7.28 -19.06 1.14
C GLU A 45 5.84 -18.83 0.62
N LEU A 46 5.47 -19.44 -0.51
CA LEU A 46 4.12 -19.36 -1.08
C LEU A 46 3.17 -20.47 -0.57
N MET A 47 3.69 -21.46 0.16
CA MET A 47 2.91 -22.57 0.69
C MET A 47 2.32 -22.19 2.06
N ILE A 48 1.11 -21.62 2.03
CA ILE A 48 0.39 -21.20 3.24
C ILE A 48 -0.08 -22.44 4.00
N SER A 49 0.46 -22.69 5.20
CA SER A 49 -0.01 -23.74 6.11
C SER A 49 -1.47 -23.48 6.53
N GLU A 50 -2.27 -24.53 6.71
CA GLU A 50 -3.71 -24.43 7.00
C GLU A 50 -4.02 -23.78 8.36
N SER A 51 -3.05 -23.75 9.28
CA SER A 51 -3.18 -23.13 10.61
C SER A 51 -2.89 -21.62 10.65
N ASP A 52 -2.33 -21.01 9.58
CA ASP A 52 -1.76 -19.64 9.61
C ASP A 52 -2.61 -18.55 8.94
N ARG A 53 -3.86 -18.85 8.58
CA ARG A 53 -4.67 -17.98 7.72
C ARG A 53 -5.48 -16.93 8.49
N SER A 54 -4.80 -15.96 9.11
CA SER A 54 -5.44 -14.70 9.48
C SER A 54 -6.05 -14.06 8.22
N PRO A 55 -7.34 -13.65 8.22
CA PRO A 55 -7.97 -13.00 7.07
C PRO A 55 -7.17 -11.79 6.56
N CYS A 56 -6.49 -11.07 7.47
CA CYS A 56 -5.65 -9.93 7.15
C CYS A 56 -4.38 -10.34 6.39
N TYR A 57 -3.74 -11.44 6.78
CA TYR A 57 -2.56 -11.98 6.09
C TYR A 57 -2.88 -12.40 4.65
N ILE A 58 -4.00 -13.11 4.44
CA ILE A 58 -4.45 -13.49 3.09
C ILE A 58 -4.72 -12.24 2.24
N GLN A 59 -5.41 -11.24 2.79
CA GLN A 59 -5.68 -10.00 2.08
C GLN A 59 -4.39 -9.28 1.70
N ARG A 60 -3.39 -9.23 2.59
CA ARG A 60 -2.08 -8.66 2.26
C ARG A 60 -1.37 -9.41 1.14
N GLN A 61 -1.36 -10.74 1.16
CA GLN A 61 -0.75 -11.51 0.07
C GLN A 61 -1.47 -11.28 -1.26
N ARG A 62 -2.80 -11.16 -1.25
CA ARG A 62 -3.57 -10.77 -2.45
C ARG A 62 -3.18 -9.39 -2.95
N ILE A 63 -3.04 -8.40 -2.06
CA ILE A 63 -2.61 -7.05 -2.44
C ILE A 63 -1.17 -7.08 -3.01
N LYS A 64 -0.24 -7.78 -2.35
CA LYS A 64 1.14 -7.97 -2.84
C LYS A 64 1.16 -8.62 -4.23
N SER A 65 0.31 -9.62 -4.46
CA SER A 65 0.17 -10.29 -5.77
C SER A 65 -0.34 -9.35 -6.86
N VAL A 66 -1.40 -8.59 -6.61
CA VAL A 66 -1.95 -7.60 -7.57
C VAL A 66 -0.91 -6.52 -7.90
N LEU A 67 -0.18 -6.04 -6.89
CA LEU A 67 0.89 -5.06 -7.07
C LEU A 67 2.03 -5.59 -7.95
N ASN A 68 2.44 -6.84 -7.74
CA ASN A 68 3.45 -7.50 -8.55
C ASN A 68 2.99 -7.69 -10.01
N GLU A 69 1.73 -8.09 -10.22
CA GLU A 69 1.17 -8.20 -11.57
C GLU A 69 1.13 -6.86 -12.30
N LEU A 70 0.74 -5.80 -11.61
CA LEU A 70 0.69 -4.44 -12.15
C LEU A 70 2.09 -3.94 -12.52
N TYR A 71 3.09 -4.20 -11.67
CA TYR A 71 4.49 -3.90 -11.95
C TYR A 71 4.98 -4.62 -13.21
N LYS A 72 4.77 -5.94 -13.29
CA LYS A 72 5.13 -6.73 -14.47
C LYS A 72 4.48 -6.20 -15.73
N LYS A 73 3.21 -5.80 -15.67
CA LYS A 73 2.49 -5.23 -16.82
C LYS A 73 3.09 -3.92 -17.29
N ILE A 74 3.45 -3.02 -16.35
CA ILE A 74 4.12 -1.76 -16.67
C ILE A 74 5.47 -2.03 -17.34
N ILE A 75 6.27 -2.92 -16.77
CA ILE A 75 7.58 -3.27 -17.30
C ILE A 75 7.46 -3.88 -18.69
N ILE A 76 6.67 -4.95 -18.86
CA ILE A 76 6.56 -5.65 -20.14
C ILE A 76 6.19 -4.67 -21.27
N VAL A 77 5.20 -3.81 -21.04
CA VAL A 77 4.75 -2.84 -22.05
C VAL A 77 5.76 -1.71 -22.24
N GLY A 78 6.42 -1.25 -21.17
CA GLY A 78 7.42 -0.18 -21.19
C GLY A 78 8.78 -0.59 -21.76
N LEU A 79 9.10 -1.89 -21.74
CA LEU A 79 10.34 -2.45 -22.31
C LEU A 79 10.21 -2.81 -23.80
N LEU A 80 9.03 -2.65 -24.41
CA LEU A 80 8.89 -2.83 -25.85
C LEU A 80 9.50 -1.61 -26.57
N PRO A 81 10.36 -1.82 -27.58
CA PRO A 81 10.91 -0.73 -28.38
C PRO A 81 9.80 0.00 -29.14
N ASP A 82 10.04 1.27 -29.44
CA ASP A 82 9.08 2.08 -30.20
C ASP A 82 8.99 1.66 -31.68
N SER A 83 10.02 0.99 -32.20
CA SER A 83 10.09 0.47 -33.56
C SER A 83 10.43 -1.03 -33.58
N LEU A 84 9.90 -1.72 -34.60
CA LEU A 84 10.19 -3.14 -34.84
C LEU A 84 11.54 -3.29 -35.55
N GLU A 85 12.61 -3.34 -34.77
CA GLU A 85 13.89 -3.80 -35.30
C GLU A 85 13.80 -5.30 -35.62
N ARG A 86 14.32 -5.72 -36.79
CA ARG A 86 14.32 -7.14 -37.18
C ARG A 86 14.98 -8.03 -36.13
N HIS A 87 16.02 -7.52 -35.47
CA HIS A 87 16.72 -8.24 -34.42
C HIS A 87 15.83 -8.49 -33.19
N PHE A 88 14.99 -7.52 -32.82
CA PHE A 88 14.07 -7.63 -31.68
C PHE A 88 12.92 -8.60 -31.92
N ILE A 89 12.45 -8.76 -33.15
CA ILE A 89 11.43 -9.76 -33.46
C ILE A 89 12.03 -11.17 -33.35
N ASN A 90 13.27 -11.34 -33.82
CA ASN A 90 13.89 -12.66 -33.93
C ASN A 90 14.32 -13.27 -32.58
N ILE A 91 14.30 -12.51 -31.48
CA ILE A 91 14.58 -13.06 -30.15
C ILE A 91 13.38 -13.83 -29.58
N PHE A 92 12.17 -13.62 -30.11
CA PHE A 92 10.96 -14.27 -29.61
C PHE A 92 10.40 -15.28 -30.59
N ASP A 93 9.67 -16.26 -30.05
CA ASP A 93 8.93 -17.23 -30.84
C ASP A 93 7.83 -16.54 -31.67
N ASN A 94 7.36 -17.21 -32.73
CA ASN A 94 6.45 -16.60 -33.70
C ASN A 94 5.16 -16.05 -33.05
N GLU A 95 4.61 -16.74 -32.05
CA GLU A 95 3.41 -16.32 -31.34
C GLU A 95 3.59 -14.98 -30.62
N VAL A 96 4.70 -14.83 -29.87
CA VAL A 96 5.05 -13.61 -29.15
C VAL A 96 5.31 -12.47 -30.14
N SER A 97 6.06 -12.78 -31.20
CA SER A 97 6.40 -11.84 -32.28
C SER A 97 5.17 -11.26 -32.98
N VAL A 98 4.16 -12.09 -33.28
CA VAL A 98 2.90 -11.64 -33.89
C VAL A 98 2.13 -10.70 -32.96
N VAL A 99 2.06 -11.03 -31.67
CA VAL A 99 1.35 -10.21 -30.68
C VAL A 99 2.03 -8.85 -30.49
N VAL A 100 3.36 -8.84 -30.43
CA VAL A 100 4.16 -7.60 -30.31
C VAL A 100 4.00 -6.72 -31.55
N LYS A 101 4.05 -7.30 -32.76
CA LYS A 101 3.81 -6.57 -34.02
C LYS A 101 2.45 -5.88 -34.02
N LYS A 102 1.39 -6.63 -33.72
CA LYS A 102 0.02 -6.12 -33.65
C LYS A 102 -0.14 -5.01 -32.61
N TYR A 103 0.55 -5.12 -31.47
CA TYR A 103 0.55 -4.06 -30.47
C TYR A 103 1.20 -2.77 -30.98
N LEU A 104 2.33 -2.85 -31.67
CA LEU A 104 3.01 -1.66 -32.19
C LEU A 104 2.22 -0.97 -33.30
N GLU A 105 1.56 -1.74 -34.18
CA GLU A 105 0.62 -1.22 -35.18
C GLU A 105 -0.52 -0.41 -34.52
N VAL A 106 -1.19 -1.02 -33.52
CA VAL A 106 -2.30 -0.38 -32.81
C VAL A 106 -1.83 0.78 -31.93
N LYS A 107 -0.62 0.71 -31.36
CA LYS A 107 0.01 1.83 -30.62
C LYS A 107 0.22 3.02 -31.54
N ASN A 108 0.73 2.80 -32.75
CA ASN A 108 0.96 3.85 -33.72
C ASN A 108 -0.36 4.47 -34.21
N GLU A 109 -1.37 3.64 -34.48
CA GLU A 109 -2.74 4.09 -34.79
C GLU A 109 -3.30 4.96 -33.64
N TYR A 110 -3.20 4.49 -32.39
CA TYR A 110 -3.65 5.24 -31.22
C TYR A 110 -2.93 6.57 -31.05
N LEU A 111 -1.60 6.61 -31.22
CA LEU A 111 -0.82 7.84 -31.11
C LEU A 111 -1.15 8.83 -32.23
N LEU A 112 -1.37 8.35 -33.45
CA LEU A 112 -1.77 9.17 -34.59
C LEU A 112 -3.14 9.84 -34.34
N VAL A 113 -4.10 9.04 -33.89
CA VAL A 113 -5.48 9.47 -33.58
C VAL A 113 -5.51 10.42 -32.37
N ARG A 114 -4.55 10.30 -31.45
CA ARG A 114 -4.47 11.20 -30.29
C ARG A 114 -3.81 12.54 -30.60
N LYS A 115 -2.92 12.60 -31.59
CA LYS A 115 -2.21 13.83 -32.02
C LYS A 115 -3.04 14.73 -32.92
N THR A 116 -4.12 14.21 -33.48
CA THR A 116 -5.05 14.92 -34.37
C THR A 116 -5.99 15.75 -33.49
N ASN A 117 -5.71 17.04 -33.40
CA ASN A 117 -6.42 18.00 -32.55
C ASN A 117 -7.86 18.26 -33.08
N GLY A 118 -8.81 17.37 -32.78
CA GLY A 118 -10.25 17.65 -32.84
C GLY A 118 -10.99 17.25 -34.12
N GLU A 119 -10.31 16.75 -35.16
CA GLU A 119 -10.96 16.36 -36.43
C GLU A 119 -11.43 14.90 -36.46
N ILE A 120 -11.18 14.12 -35.42
CA ILE A 120 -11.49 12.70 -35.39
C ILE A 120 -12.85 12.42 -34.79
N ASN A 121 -13.62 11.60 -35.51
CA ASN A 121 -14.87 11.01 -35.03
C ASN A 121 -14.67 10.34 -33.66
N SER A 122 -15.42 10.78 -32.65
CA SER A 122 -15.37 10.27 -31.28
C SER A 122 -15.63 8.76 -31.18
N LEU A 123 -16.44 8.20 -32.09
CA LEU A 123 -16.70 6.77 -32.19
C LEU A 123 -15.44 6.00 -32.59
N TYR A 124 -14.72 6.50 -33.59
CA TYR A 124 -13.47 5.89 -34.05
C TYR A 124 -12.38 5.96 -32.98
N LEU A 125 -12.24 7.11 -32.29
CA LEU A 125 -11.33 7.23 -31.15
C LEU A 125 -11.63 6.18 -30.07
N ASN A 126 -12.91 5.96 -29.74
CA ASN A 126 -13.32 4.95 -28.76
C ASN A 126 -12.98 3.52 -29.22
N GLU A 127 -13.14 3.21 -30.50
CA GLU A 127 -12.76 1.91 -31.06
C GLU A 127 -11.24 1.68 -31.00
N VAL A 128 -10.45 2.69 -31.38
CA VAL A 128 -8.98 2.62 -31.31
C VAL A 128 -8.50 2.48 -29.87
N ILE A 129 -9.11 3.18 -28.91
CA ILE A 129 -8.84 3.00 -27.48
C ILE A 129 -9.14 1.56 -27.03
N LYS A 130 -10.26 0.97 -27.47
CA LYS A 130 -10.61 -0.42 -27.15
C LYS A 130 -9.57 -1.38 -27.75
N LYS A 131 -9.22 -1.22 -29.03
CA LYS A 131 -8.18 -2.02 -29.70
C LYS A 131 -6.84 -1.92 -28.96
N TYR A 132 -6.44 -0.71 -28.55
CA TYR A 132 -5.19 -0.49 -27.81
C TYR A 132 -5.18 -1.18 -26.45
N LYS A 133 -6.27 -1.09 -25.68
CA LYS A 133 -6.42 -1.81 -24.41
C LYS A 133 -6.36 -3.33 -24.60
N ILE A 134 -6.96 -3.86 -25.65
CA ILE A 134 -6.92 -5.29 -26.00
C ILE A 134 -5.49 -5.71 -26.38
N ALA A 135 -4.80 -4.92 -27.20
CA ALA A 135 -3.43 -5.19 -27.60
C ALA A 135 -2.48 -5.25 -26.40
N ILE A 136 -2.57 -4.29 -25.46
CA ILE A 136 -1.82 -4.31 -24.20
C ILE A 136 -2.11 -5.60 -23.41
N LYS A 137 -3.38 -5.99 -23.31
CA LYS A 137 -3.79 -7.19 -22.57
C LYS A 137 -3.21 -8.46 -23.20
N ASN A 138 -3.17 -8.53 -24.52
CA ASN A 138 -2.64 -9.67 -25.25
C ASN A 138 -1.12 -9.77 -25.09
N VAL A 139 -0.39 -8.66 -25.26
CA VAL A 139 1.06 -8.61 -24.99
C VAL A 139 1.35 -9.11 -23.58
N TYR A 140 0.71 -8.53 -22.57
CA TYR A 140 0.93 -8.92 -21.19
C TYR A 140 0.66 -10.41 -20.95
N ARG A 141 -0.46 -10.94 -21.46
CA ARG A 141 -0.80 -12.36 -21.34
C ARG A 141 0.25 -13.25 -22.01
N THR A 142 0.66 -12.93 -23.23
CA THR A 142 1.64 -13.73 -23.97
C THR A 142 2.98 -13.80 -23.24
N PHE A 143 3.45 -12.69 -22.66
CA PHE A 143 4.65 -12.69 -21.81
C PHE A 143 4.43 -13.35 -20.43
N LEU A 144 3.21 -13.37 -19.91
CA LEU A 144 2.87 -14.10 -18.68
C LEU A 144 2.88 -15.62 -18.88
N PHE A 145 2.37 -16.08 -20.04
CA PHE A 145 2.34 -17.50 -20.41
C PHE A 145 3.66 -18.03 -20.96
N SER A 146 4.58 -17.14 -21.35
CA SER A 146 5.94 -17.50 -21.80
C SER A 146 7.01 -16.86 -20.90
N PRO A 147 7.39 -17.53 -19.79
CA PRO A 147 8.46 -17.06 -18.92
C PRO A 147 9.79 -16.83 -19.66
N ASP A 148 10.09 -17.67 -20.66
CA ASP A 148 11.30 -17.54 -21.47
C ASP A 148 11.28 -16.26 -22.32
N ALA A 149 10.14 -15.90 -22.92
CA ALA A 149 10.02 -14.65 -23.65
C ALA A 149 10.24 -13.44 -22.73
N TYR A 150 9.74 -13.49 -21.50
CA TYR A 150 9.99 -12.43 -20.51
C TYR A 150 11.49 -12.32 -20.18
N LEU A 151 12.18 -13.43 -19.95
CA LEU A 151 13.62 -13.43 -19.69
C LEU A 151 14.43 -12.90 -20.89
N ARG A 152 14.07 -13.28 -22.12
CA ARG A 152 14.70 -12.77 -23.34
C ARG A 152 14.49 -11.26 -23.51
N LEU A 153 13.30 -10.75 -23.17
CA LEU A 153 13.01 -9.30 -23.18
C LEU A 153 13.89 -8.55 -22.17
N MET A 154 14.03 -9.08 -20.94
CA MET A 154 14.88 -8.49 -19.90
C MET A 154 16.36 -8.50 -20.31
N LYS A 155 16.82 -9.61 -20.90
CA LYS A 155 18.19 -9.74 -21.40
C LYS A 155 18.45 -8.75 -22.55
N TYR A 156 17.55 -8.66 -23.53
CA TYR A 156 17.65 -7.72 -24.64
C TYR A 156 17.81 -6.27 -24.18
N GLN A 157 17.08 -5.88 -23.13
CA GLN A 157 17.16 -4.54 -22.54
C GLN A 157 18.49 -4.28 -21.84
N THR A 158 19.05 -5.31 -21.17
CA THR A 158 20.35 -5.24 -20.50
C THR A 158 21.49 -5.17 -21.51
N ASP A 159 21.43 -6.00 -22.55
CA ASP A 159 22.48 -6.15 -23.55
C ASP A 159 22.52 -4.96 -24.52
N ASN A 160 21.37 -4.41 -24.92
CA ASN A 160 21.30 -3.33 -25.92
C ASN A 160 21.36 -1.92 -25.34
N ASN A 161 21.58 -1.76 -24.02
CA ASN A 161 21.65 -0.45 -23.36
C ASN A 161 20.58 0.53 -23.86
N ILE A 162 19.36 0.02 -24.10
CA ILE A 162 18.29 0.83 -24.67
C ILE A 162 18.07 1.97 -23.69
N LYS A 163 18.43 3.18 -24.14
CA LYS A 163 18.18 4.40 -23.39
C LYS A 163 16.68 4.56 -23.35
N LYS A 164 16.05 3.94 -22.36
CA LYS A 164 14.68 4.25 -21.97
C LYS A 164 14.60 5.76 -21.87
N THR A 165 13.52 6.34 -22.40
CA THR A 165 13.31 7.77 -22.27
C THR A 165 13.34 8.18 -20.79
N ILE A 166 13.80 9.39 -20.51
CA ILE A 166 13.98 9.88 -19.14
C ILE A 166 12.64 9.79 -18.37
N GLU A 167 11.54 9.99 -19.07
CA GLU A 167 10.18 9.86 -18.57
C GLU A 167 9.86 8.44 -18.12
N VAL A 168 10.24 7.43 -18.91
CA VAL A 168 10.02 6.00 -18.58
C VAL A 168 10.88 5.61 -17.38
N GLN A 169 12.13 6.06 -17.29
CA GLN A 169 12.99 5.78 -16.14
C GLN A 169 12.45 6.44 -14.86
N LYS A 170 12.01 7.70 -14.93
CA LYS A 170 11.39 8.40 -13.80
C LYS A 170 10.10 7.71 -13.36
N PHE A 171 9.29 7.26 -14.31
CA PHE A 171 8.07 6.51 -14.04
C PHE A 171 8.37 5.16 -13.38
N GLU A 172 9.31 4.37 -13.90
CA GLU A 172 9.73 3.09 -13.29
C GLU A 172 10.27 3.28 -11.87
N LYS A 173 11.06 4.34 -11.64
CA LYS A 173 11.56 4.69 -10.31
C LYS A 173 10.43 5.04 -9.36
N ALA A 174 9.51 5.91 -9.77
CA ALA A 174 8.35 6.28 -8.95
C ALA A 174 7.45 5.07 -8.64
N VAL A 175 7.21 4.20 -9.63
CA VAL A 175 6.45 2.96 -9.43
C VAL A 175 7.17 2.03 -8.44
N SER A 176 8.49 1.91 -8.54
CA SER A 176 9.30 1.09 -7.61
C SER A 176 9.30 1.67 -6.19
N GLU A 177 9.37 2.99 -6.04
CA GLU A 177 9.26 3.68 -4.75
C GLU A 177 7.88 3.48 -4.11
N ILE A 178 6.81 3.64 -4.89
CA ILE A 178 5.43 3.37 -4.44
C ILE A 178 5.27 1.91 -4.03
N LEU A 179 5.81 0.97 -4.83
CA LEU A 179 5.77 -0.45 -4.50
C LEU A 179 6.51 -0.73 -3.20
N ASN A 180 7.73 -0.23 -3.04
CA ASN A 180 8.51 -0.42 -1.80
C ASN A 180 7.78 0.15 -0.60
N PHE A 181 7.22 1.36 -0.70
CA PHE A 181 6.42 1.95 0.36
C PHE A 181 5.19 1.09 0.70
N LEU A 182 4.48 0.57 -0.30
CA LEU A 182 3.33 -0.31 -0.08
C LEU A 182 3.77 -1.63 0.53
N TYR A 183 4.88 -2.22 0.10
CA TYR A 183 5.44 -3.42 0.69
C TYR A 183 5.82 -3.20 2.16
N ASP A 184 6.47 -2.08 2.50
CA ASP A 184 6.82 -1.72 3.87
C ASP A 184 5.57 -1.56 4.75
N LYS A 185 4.49 -0.96 4.21
CA LYS A 185 3.21 -0.86 4.92
C LYS A 185 2.49 -2.20 5.07
N LEU A 186 2.71 -3.12 4.14
CA LEU A 186 2.16 -4.48 4.16
C LEU A 186 3.05 -5.47 4.91
N ASP A 187 4.26 -5.09 5.31
CA ASP A 187 5.19 -5.90 6.09
C ASP A 187 4.90 -5.78 7.59
N THR A 188 3.71 -6.24 7.97
CA THR A 188 3.43 -6.58 9.36
C THR A 188 3.60 -8.09 9.54
N THR A 189 4.28 -8.46 10.62
CA THR A 189 4.45 -9.88 10.97
C THR A 189 3.11 -10.47 11.40
N TYR A 190 2.95 -11.78 11.23
CA TYR A 190 1.76 -12.50 11.70
C TYR A 190 1.49 -12.23 13.19
N GLU A 191 2.53 -12.17 14.01
CA GLU A 191 2.43 -11.86 15.44
C GLU A 191 1.86 -10.47 15.71
N GLN A 192 2.23 -9.47 14.91
CA GLN A 192 1.68 -8.11 15.03
C GLN A 192 0.19 -8.07 14.66
N ASP A 193 -0.23 -8.85 13.67
CA ASP A 193 -1.64 -8.95 13.31
C ASP A 193 -2.48 -9.64 14.37
N VAL A 194 -1.97 -10.75 14.94
CA VAL A 194 -2.68 -11.47 16.00
C VAL A 194 -2.83 -10.59 17.23
N LYS A 195 -1.80 -9.82 17.59
CA LYS A 195 -1.88 -8.83 18.68
C LYS A 195 -2.93 -7.76 18.38
N LYS A 196 -2.90 -7.15 17.19
CA LYS A 196 -3.90 -6.15 16.80
C LYS A 196 -5.32 -6.72 16.76
N GLN A 197 -5.51 -7.96 16.30
CA GLN A 197 -6.82 -8.60 16.31
C GLN A 197 -7.34 -8.83 17.73
N LYS A 198 -6.46 -9.22 18.66
CA LYS A 198 -6.81 -9.33 20.08
C LYS A 198 -7.19 -7.97 20.67
N GLU A 199 -6.40 -6.93 20.42
CA GLU A 199 -6.69 -5.56 20.86
C GLU A 199 -8.03 -5.06 20.32
N ILE A 200 -8.30 -5.24 19.02
CA ILE A 200 -9.57 -4.87 18.41
C ILE A 200 -10.74 -5.62 19.07
N LYS A 201 -10.57 -6.92 19.32
CA LYS A 201 -11.61 -7.73 19.98
C LYS A 201 -11.89 -7.24 21.40
N GLU A 202 -10.85 -6.94 22.17
CA GLU A 202 -11.00 -6.40 23.53
C GLU A 202 -11.74 -5.05 23.54
N ILE A 203 -11.38 -4.14 22.62
CA ILE A 203 -12.07 -2.85 22.48
C ILE A 203 -13.53 -3.05 22.09
N THR A 204 -13.80 -3.94 21.14
CA THR A 204 -15.16 -4.24 20.67
C THR A 204 -16.02 -4.82 21.80
N ASP A 205 -15.46 -5.72 22.61
CA ASP A 205 -16.15 -6.30 23.76
C ASP A 205 -16.45 -5.23 24.84
N ILE A 206 -15.54 -4.28 25.05
CA ILE A 206 -15.75 -3.14 25.96
C ILE A 206 -16.86 -2.23 25.42
N GLU A 207 -16.85 -1.92 24.13
CA GLU A 207 -17.88 -1.11 23.48
C GLU A 207 -19.26 -1.77 23.55
N LEU A 208 -19.34 -3.08 23.31
CA LEU A 208 -20.59 -3.82 23.39
C LEU A 208 -21.17 -3.76 24.81
N LYS A 209 -20.34 -4.03 25.83
CA LYS A 209 -20.75 -3.93 27.25
C LYS A 209 -21.17 -2.51 27.63
N LYS A 210 -20.49 -1.49 27.10
CA LYS A 210 -20.90 -0.08 27.32
C LYS A 210 -22.22 0.22 26.66
N LYS A 211 -22.45 -0.26 25.44
CA LYS A 211 -23.72 -0.09 24.71
C LYS A 211 -24.89 -0.72 25.49
N GLU A 212 -24.72 -1.96 25.96
CA GLU A 212 -25.73 -2.64 26.80
C GLU A 212 -26.04 -1.85 28.08
N LYS A 213 -25.01 -1.30 28.75
CA LYS A 213 -25.20 -0.45 29.93
C LYS A 213 -25.97 0.83 29.59
N VAL A 214 -25.65 1.48 28.48
CA VAL A 214 -26.34 2.70 28.03
C VAL A 214 -27.81 2.39 27.74
N GLU A 215 -28.11 1.30 27.02
CA GLU A 215 -29.47 0.85 26.75
C GLU A 215 -30.24 0.55 28.04
N LYS A 216 -29.60 -0.11 29.02
CA LYS A 216 -30.19 -0.35 30.34
C LYS A 216 -30.53 0.96 31.07
N TYR A 217 -29.61 1.93 31.09
CA TYR A 217 -29.86 3.21 31.74
C TYR A 217 -30.94 4.03 31.01
N GLN A 218 -30.99 3.98 29.68
CA GLN A 218 -32.07 4.59 28.91
C GLN A 218 -33.43 3.98 29.25
N SER A 219 -33.51 2.65 29.40
CA SER A 219 -34.74 1.98 29.82
C SER A 219 -35.17 2.38 31.23
N ILE A 220 -34.23 2.45 32.18
CA ILE A 220 -34.52 2.88 33.56
C ILE A 220 -35.02 4.33 33.56
N LEU A 221 -34.36 5.21 32.82
CA LEU A 221 -34.77 6.61 32.72
C LEU A 221 -36.17 6.75 32.12
N LYS A 222 -36.48 6.00 31.05
CA LYS A 222 -37.80 6.00 30.43
C LYS A 222 -38.88 5.55 31.43
N ASN A 223 -38.64 4.47 32.17
CA ASN A 223 -39.57 3.98 33.18
C ASN A 223 -39.77 5.02 34.30
N ALA A 224 -38.69 5.63 34.80
CA ALA A 224 -38.78 6.67 35.83
C ALA A 224 -39.55 7.91 35.35
N ILE A 225 -39.40 8.28 34.07
CA ILE A 225 -40.18 9.36 33.45
C ILE A 225 -41.67 8.98 33.41
N THR A 226 -41.99 7.78 32.93
CA THR A 226 -43.38 7.29 32.86
C THR A 226 -44.03 7.24 34.24
N GLU A 227 -43.36 6.66 35.23
CA GLU A 227 -43.85 6.58 36.61
C GLU A 227 -44.08 7.98 37.21
N ARG A 228 -43.18 8.93 36.92
CA ARG A 228 -43.36 10.32 37.36
C ARG A 228 -44.58 10.97 36.71
N TYR A 229 -44.82 10.76 35.42
CA TYR A 229 -46.01 11.28 34.75
C TYR A 229 -47.29 10.66 35.32
N GLU A 230 -47.33 9.35 35.53
CA GLU A 230 -48.47 8.66 36.16
C GLU A 230 -48.77 9.21 37.57
N ASN A 231 -47.73 9.43 38.37
CA ASN A 231 -47.87 10.00 39.72
C ASN A 231 -48.41 11.44 39.67
N ILE A 232 -47.91 12.27 38.73
CA ILE A 232 -48.45 13.62 38.50
C ILE A 232 -49.94 13.54 38.14
N THR A 233 -50.31 12.70 37.17
CA THR A 233 -51.71 12.54 36.75
C THR A 233 -52.62 12.10 37.91
N ASN A 234 -52.17 11.14 38.71
CA ASN A 234 -52.92 10.68 39.89
C ASN A 234 -53.10 11.80 40.93
N LYS A 235 -52.05 12.57 41.21
CA LYS A 235 -52.13 13.72 42.12
C LYS A 235 -53.03 14.83 41.59
N THR A 236 -52.99 15.11 40.30
CA THR A 236 -53.88 16.09 39.65
C THR A 236 -55.34 15.67 39.78
N ARG A 237 -55.65 14.39 39.53
CA ARG A 237 -57.00 13.84 39.71
C ARG A 237 -57.49 13.98 41.16
N GLN A 238 -56.66 13.62 42.14
CA GLN A 238 -57.01 13.80 43.55
C GLN A 238 -57.28 15.27 43.90
N MET A 239 -56.45 16.18 43.38
CA MET A 239 -56.64 17.62 43.58
C MET A 239 -57.97 18.12 42.99
N GLU A 240 -58.36 17.63 41.82
CA GLU A 240 -59.67 17.95 41.20
C GLU A 240 -60.84 17.38 42.03
N GLU A 241 -60.72 16.15 42.53
CA GLU A 241 -61.71 15.54 43.43
C GLU A 241 -61.88 16.38 44.71
N TYR A 242 -60.78 16.76 45.37
CA TYR A 242 -60.82 17.65 46.54
C TYR A 242 -61.43 19.00 46.20
N LYS A 243 -61.07 19.61 45.08
CA LYS A 243 -61.65 20.89 44.63
C LYS A 243 -63.16 20.78 44.40
N GLY A 244 -63.63 19.64 43.87
CA GLY A 244 -65.04 19.33 43.71
C GLY A 244 -65.78 19.21 45.05
N ILE A 245 -65.17 18.53 46.03
CA ILE A 245 -65.72 18.41 47.40
C ILE A 245 -65.79 19.78 48.08
N PHE A 246 -64.71 20.57 48.03
CA PHE A 246 -64.67 21.92 48.61
C PHE A 246 -65.76 22.83 48.02
N LYS A 247 -65.96 22.80 46.70
CA LYS A 247 -67.06 23.54 46.07
C LYS A 247 -68.41 23.11 46.62
N LYS A 248 -68.67 21.80 46.76
CA LYS A 248 -69.95 21.31 47.32
C LYS A 248 -70.19 21.78 48.76
N ILE A 249 -69.14 21.82 49.59
CA ILE A 249 -69.23 22.32 50.97
C ILE A 249 -69.50 23.83 51.01
N GLN A 250 -68.98 24.60 50.06
CA GLN A 250 -69.15 26.05 50.01
C GLN A 250 -70.56 26.52 49.58
N TYR A 251 -71.39 25.61 49.07
CA TYR A 251 -72.79 25.86 48.66
C TYR A 251 -73.83 25.26 49.63
N ILE A 252 -73.39 24.82 50.81
CA ILE A 252 -74.24 24.50 51.98
C ILE A 252 -74.09 25.65 52.97
#